data_AF-A0A3D6BRZ3-F1
#
_entry.id   AF-A0A3D6BRZ3-F1
#
_cell.length_a   1.000
_cell.length_b   1.000
_cell.length_c   1.000
_cell.angle_alpha   90.00
_cell.angle_beta   90.00
_cell.angle_gamma   90.00
#
_symmetry.space_group_name_H-M   'P 1'
#
loop_
_entity.id
_entity.type
_entity.pdbx_description
1 polymer ?
#
loop_
_entity_poly.entity_id
_entity_poly.type
_entity_poly.pdbx_seq_one_letter_code
_entity_poly.pdbx_strand_id
1 'polypeptide(L)'
;MEFSSKLLEKAVQEMSQLPGIGKRTALRLMLHLLRQPEDQTLELAKALKAMRTDIKFCKSCNNISDQDICEICANPHRTHEIICVVEDIRDVMA
;
A
#
# COMPACT_ATOMS: atom_id res chain seq x y z
N MET A 1 19.98 -3.46 18.91
CA MET A 1 20.51 -4.35 17.86
C MET A 1 21.60 -3.55 17.20
N GLU A 2 22.84 -4.03 17.24
CA GLU A 2 23.92 -3.40 16.48
C GLU A 2 23.87 -3.96 15.06
N PHE A 3 23.71 -3.09 14.08
CA PHE A 3 23.72 -3.45 12.66
C PHE A 3 25.08 -3.12 12.06
N SER A 4 25.64 -4.05 11.28
CA SER A 4 26.91 -3.83 10.58
C SER A 4 26.78 -2.91 9.37
N SER A 5 25.57 -2.75 8.82
CA SER A 5 25.28 -1.90 7.66
C SER A 5 24.24 -0.84 7.99
N LYS A 6 24.58 0.43 7.76
CA LYS A 6 23.66 1.58 7.93
C LYS A 6 22.45 1.50 6.98
N LEU A 7 22.61 0.90 5.79
CA LEU A 7 21.52 0.74 4.83
C LEU A 7 20.48 -0.26 5.33
N LEU A 8 20.94 -1.38 5.90
CA LEU A 8 20.06 -2.40 6.49
C LEU A 8 19.32 -1.82 7.70
N GLU A 9 20.03 -1.11 8.57
CA GLU A 9 19.42 -0.47 9.75
C GLU A 9 18.28 0.47 9.35
N LYS A 10 18.52 1.34 8.36
CA LYS A 10 17.48 2.25 7.85
C LYS A 10 16.29 1.49 7.30
N ALA A 11 16.50 0.47 6.46
CA ALA A 11 15.42 -0.32 5.89
C ALA A 11 14.59 -1.03 6.98
N VAL A 12 15.25 -1.58 8.01
CA VAL A 12 14.57 -2.21 9.15
C VAL A 12 13.76 -1.19 9.96
N GLN A 13 14.30 0.01 10.16
CA GLN A 13 13.60 1.07 10.86
C GLN A 13 12.32 1.49 10.12
N GLU A 14 12.41 1.76 8.82
CA GLU A 14 11.25 2.12 7.99
C GLU A 14 10.20 0.99 7.98
N MET A 15 10.62 -0.25 7.76
CA MET A 15 9.70 -1.40 7.74
C MET A 15 9.01 -1.63 9.10
N SER A 16 9.68 -1.29 10.20
CA SER A 16 9.12 -1.43 11.55
C SER A 16 8.06 -0.39 11.92
N GLN A 17 7.87 0.65 11.09
CA GLN A 17 6.79 1.62 11.27
C GLN A 17 5.44 1.10 10.76
N LEU A 18 5.44 0.01 9.99
CA LEU A 18 4.21 -0.56 9.46
C LEU A 18 3.40 -1.25 10.57
N PRO A 19 2.05 -1.12 10.56
CA PRO A 19 1.21 -1.71 11.58
C PRO A 19 1.41 -3.23 11.64
N GLY A 20 1.62 -3.76 12.84
CA GLY A 20 1.85 -5.19 13.06
C GLY A 20 3.28 -5.69 12.81
N ILE A 21 4.22 -4.83 12.42
CA ILE A 21 5.61 -5.22 12.14
C ILE A 21 6.57 -4.65 13.18
N GLY A 22 6.98 -5.47 14.16
CA GLY A 22 8.04 -5.09 15.10
C GLY A 22 9.46 -5.19 14.50
N LYS A 23 10.46 -4.59 15.17
CA LYS A 23 11.87 -4.57 14.73
C LYS A 23 12.45 -5.97 14.39
N ARG A 24 12.08 -7.01 15.15
CA ARG A 24 12.52 -8.40 14.88
C ARG A 24 11.92 -8.93 13.57
N THR A 25 10.64 -8.68 13.33
CA THR A 25 9.95 -9.09 12.10
C THR A 25 10.48 -8.30 10.90
N ALA A 26 10.67 -6.99 11.05
CA ALA A 26 11.25 -6.12 10.03
C ALA A 26 12.65 -6.62 9.60
N LEU A 27 13.54 -6.93 10.55
CA LEU A 27 14.86 -7.51 10.25
C LEU A 27 14.76 -8.81 9.46
N ARG A 28 13.86 -9.72 9.86
CA ARG A 28 13.64 -10.98 9.16
C ARG A 28 13.19 -10.75 7.72
N LEU A 29 12.29 -9.79 7.49
CA LEU A 29 11.81 -9.44 6.14
C LEU A 29 12.90 -8.80 5.29
N MET A 30 13.68 -7.86 5.84
CA MET A 30 14.76 -7.19 5.09
C MET A 30 15.87 -8.17 4.69
N LEU A 31 16.26 -9.08 5.59
CA LEU A 31 17.23 -10.13 5.26
C LEU A 31 16.67 -11.14 4.25
N HIS A 32 15.36 -11.38 4.25
CA HIS A 32 14.72 -12.21 3.24
C HIS A 32 14.79 -11.55 1.85
N LEU A 33 14.42 -10.26 1.75
CA LEU A 33 14.50 -9.51 0.50
C LEU A 33 15.93 -9.46 -0.07
N LEU A 34 16.93 -9.28 0.79
CA LEU A 34 18.34 -9.27 0.38
C LEU A 34 18.82 -10.62 -0.19
N ARG A 35 18.14 -11.73 0.13
CA ARG A 35 18.45 -13.07 -0.41
C ARG A 35 17.67 -13.38 -1.69
N GLN A 36 16.63 -12.62 -2.01
CA GLN A 36 15.89 -12.75 -3.25
C GLN A 36 16.66 -12.09 -4.41
N PRO A 37 16.31 -12.40 -5.68
CA PRO A 37 16.82 -11.67 -6.82
C PRO A 37 16.59 -10.16 -6.66
N GLU A 38 17.59 -9.36 -7.04
CA GLU A 38 17.56 -7.90 -6.90
C GLU A 38 16.30 -7.29 -7.51
N ASP A 39 15.91 -7.77 -8.69
CA ASP A 39 14.72 -7.33 -9.42
C ASP A 39 13.43 -7.43 -8.59
N GLN A 40 13.26 -8.48 -7.79
CA GLN A 40 12.04 -8.63 -6.98
C GLN A 40 11.92 -7.51 -5.93
N THR A 41 13.04 -7.15 -5.28
CA THR A 41 13.05 -6.09 -4.28
C THR A 41 12.84 -4.73 -4.95
N LEU A 42 13.41 -4.52 -6.13
CA LEU A 42 13.22 -3.29 -6.91
C LEU A 42 11.78 -3.14 -7.40
N GLU A 43 11.16 -4.20 -7.90
CA GLU A 43 9.76 -4.17 -8.32
C GLU A 43 8.81 -3.89 -7.15
N LEU A 44 9.07 -4.48 -5.97
CA LEU A 44 8.31 -4.14 -4.76
C LEU A 44 8.44 -2.65 -4.41
N ALA A 45 9.66 -2.10 -4.43
CA ALA A 45 9.89 -0.70 -4.13
C ALA A 45 9.20 0.24 -5.16
N LYS A 46 9.21 -0.13 -6.44
CA LYS A 46 8.50 0.59 -7.50
C LYS A 46 7.00 0.57 -7.28
N ALA A 47 6.41 -0.59 -6.98
CA ALA A 47 4.98 -0.73 -6.72
C ALA A 47 4.52 0.13 -5.54
N LEU A 48 5.26 0.12 -4.43
CA LEU A 48 4.96 0.96 -3.26
C LEU A 48 5.06 2.45 -3.56
N LYS A 49 6.05 2.85 -4.38
CA LYS A 49 6.21 4.24 -4.81
C LYS A 49 5.03 4.68 -5.68
N ALA A 50 4.70 3.89 -6.72
CA ALA A 50 3.59 4.18 -7.63
C ALA A 50 2.27 4.27 -6.87
N MET A 51 1.99 3.33 -5.96
CA MET A 51 0.80 3.37 -5.09
C MET A 51 0.71 4.70 -4.32
N ARG A 52 1.82 5.21 -3.77
CA ARG A 52 1.79 6.45 -2.97
C ARG A 52 1.68 7.71 -3.83
N THR A 53 2.21 7.71 -5.06
CA THR A 53 2.23 8.90 -5.92
C THR A 53 1.06 9.00 -6.88
N ASP A 54 0.52 7.86 -7.30
CA ASP A 54 -0.37 7.80 -8.46
C ASP A 54 -1.83 7.50 -8.06
N ILE A 55 -2.07 6.97 -6.86
CA ILE A 55 -3.43 6.78 -6.33
C ILE A 55 -4.16 8.12 -6.28
N LYS A 56 -5.38 8.12 -6.82
CA LYS A 56 -6.33 9.23 -6.73
C LYS A 56 -7.53 8.85 -5.88
N PHE A 57 -8.27 9.87 -5.49
CA PHE A 57 -9.56 9.71 -4.84
C PHE A 57 -10.67 10.09 -5.82
N CYS A 58 -11.68 9.21 -5.91
CA CYS A 58 -12.84 9.42 -6.76
C CYS A 58 -13.56 10.71 -6.39
N LYS A 59 -13.82 11.57 -7.38
CA LYS A 59 -14.52 12.86 -7.17
C LYS A 59 -15.96 12.70 -6.65
N SER A 60 -16.58 11.54 -6.83
CA SER A 60 -17.98 11.29 -6.45
C SER A 60 -18.14 10.64 -5.07
N CYS A 61 -17.27 9.70 -4.70
CA CYS A 61 -17.44 8.90 -3.47
C CYS A 61 -16.19 8.86 -2.58
N ASN A 62 -15.11 9.53 -2.97
CA ASN A 62 -13.80 9.50 -2.30
C ASN A 62 -13.19 8.10 -2.13
N ASN A 63 -13.66 7.10 -2.88
CA ASN A 63 -13.00 5.80 -2.94
C ASN A 63 -11.64 5.89 -3.66
N ILE A 64 -10.72 4.97 -3.35
CA ILE A 64 -9.43 4.84 -4.06
C ILE A 64 -9.69 4.48 -5.53
N SER A 65 -9.00 5.17 -6.44
CA SER A 65 -9.06 4.88 -7.86
C SER A 65 -7.80 5.35 -8.59
N ASP A 66 -7.51 4.74 -9.73
CA ASP A 66 -6.48 5.20 -10.66
C ASP A 66 -6.99 6.32 -11.60
N GLN A 67 -8.30 6.58 -11.57
CA GLN A 67 -8.99 7.58 -12.39
C GLN A 67 -9.75 8.60 -11.54
N ASP A 68 -10.25 9.66 -12.17
CA ASP A 68 -11.03 10.71 -11.50
C ASP A 68 -12.38 10.21 -10.97
N ILE A 69 -12.95 9.19 -11.61
CA ILE A 69 -14.18 8.50 -11.21
C ILE A 69 -13.83 7.02 -11.05
N CYS A 70 -14.13 6.44 -9.89
CA CYS A 70 -13.89 5.02 -9.66
C CYS A 70 -14.82 4.14 -10.50
N GLU A 71 -14.41 2.90 -10.71
CA GLU A 71 -15.16 1.92 -11.50
C GLU A 71 -16.60 1.71 -10.98
N ILE A 72 -16.79 1.80 -9.65
CA ILE A 72 -18.11 1.68 -9.02
C ILE A 72 -19.04 2.83 -9.43
N CYS A 73 -18.54 4.06 -9.43
CA CYS A 73 -19.32 5.25 -9.79
C CYS A 73 -19.54 5.35 -11.30
N ALA A 74 -18.56 4.90 -12.10
CA ALA A 74 -18.65 4.89 -13.56
C ALA A 74 -19.56 3.78 -14.10
N ASN A 75 -19.89 2.76 -13.29
CA ASN A 75 -20.71 1.64 -13.73
C ASN A 75 -22.16 2.06 -14.02
N PRO A 76 -22.65 1.92 -15.27
CA PRO A 76 -24.01 2.32 -15.64
C PRO A 76 -25.09 1.37 -15.09
N HIS A 77 -24.73 0.17 -14.65
CA HIS A 77 -25.65 -0.79 -14.04
C HIS A 77 -25.90 -0.52 -12.55
N ARG A 78 -25.16 0.41 -11.94
CA ARG A 78 -25.36 0.81 -10.55
C ARG A 78 -26.61 1.69 -10.45
N THR A 79 -27.41 1.47 -9.41
CA THR A 79 -28.51 2.38 -9.06
C THR A 79 -27.94 3.59 -8.30
N HIS A 80 -27.81 4.74 -8.96
CA HIS A 80 -27.23 5.94 -8.35
C HIS A 80 -28.10 6.61 -7.27
N GLU A 81 -29.38 6.23 -7.17
CA GLU A 81 -30.29 6.72 -6.13
C GLU A 81 -29.98 6.15 -4.73
N ILE A 82 -29.28 5.00 -4.67
CA ILE A 82 -28.95 4.32 -3.42
C ILE A 82 -27.49 4.62 -3.06
N ILE A 83 -27.28 5.24 -1.89
CA ILE A 83 -25.96 5.56 -1.36
C ILE A 83 -25.70 4.71 -0.11
N CYS A 84 -24.59 3.96 -0.12
CA CYS A 84 -24.08 3.27 1.05
C CYS A 84 -22.97 4.14 1.65
N VAL A 85 -23.21 4.64 2.87
CA VAL A 85 -22.21 5.42 3.61
C VAL A 85 -21.40 4.44 4.46
N VAL A 86 -20.08 4.51 4.32
CA VAL A 86 -19.13 3.68 5.03
C VAL A 86 -18.15 4.52 5.82
N GLU A 87 -17.51 3.93 6.83
CA GLU A 87 -16.52 4.62 7.68
C GLU A 87 -15.14 4.63 7.01
N ASP A 88 -14.74 3.52 6.39
CA ASP A 88 -13.44 3.35 5.75
C ASP A 88 -13.57 2.75 4.34
N ILE A 89 -12.58 2.99 3.48
CA ILE A 89 -12.43 2.36 2.17
C ILE A 89 -12.43 0.83 2.28
N ARG A 90 -11.91 0.29 3.38
CA ARG A 90 -11.92 -1.17 3.64
C ARG A 90 -13.33 -1.75 3.67
N ASP A 91 -14.32 -1.00 4.11
CA ASP A 91 -15.71 -1.45 4.16
C ASP A 91 -16.35 -1.48 2.77
N VAL A 92 -15.81 -0.72 1.80
CA VAL A 92 -16.23 -0.80 0.39
C VAL A 92 -15.76 -2.11 -0.25
N MET A 93 -14.68 -2.71 0.28
CA MET A 93 -14.09 -3.95 -0.24
C MET A 93 -14.64 -5.23 0.40
N ALA A 94 -15.48 -5.11 1.43
CA ALA A 94 -16.09 -6.23 2.16
C ALA A 94 -17.34 -6.77 1.46
#